data_AF-V7AW30-F1
#
_entry.id   AF-V7AW30-F1
#
_cell.length_a   1.000
_cell.length_b   1.000
_cell.length_c   1.000
_cell.angle_alpha   90.00
_cell.angle_beta   90.00
_cell.angle_gamma   90.00
#
_symmetry.space_group_name_H-M   'P 1'
#
loop_
_entity.id
_entity.type
_entity.pdbx_description
1 polymer ?
#
loop_
_entity_poly.entity_id
_entity_poly.type
_entity_poly.pdbx_seq_one_letter_code
_entity_poly.pdbx_strand_id
1 'polypeptide(L)'
;MESADANSEVENDAVMKILRDKFRLSAIAITESQAKQNGMAVSKVVVTCIADLAFKYTERLAKDLHLFAQHASRKSVNMEDVILCGHRNEHLSGLLRTFSNDLKAKDPQSERKRKKEAKKIDK
;
A
#
# COMPACT_ATOMS: atom_id res chain seq x y z
N MET A 1 4.14 -6.69 35.80
CA MET A 1 3.90 -5.66 34.77
C MET A 1 4.93 -5.76 33.65
N GLU A 2 6.19 -6.06 33.97
CA GLU A 2 7.30 -6.31 33.03
C GLU A 2 7.11 -7.56 32.12
N SER A 3 6.40 -8.58 32.60
CA SER A 3 6.14 -9.82 31.86
C SER A 3 5.10 -9.69 30.73
N ALA A 4 4.17 -8.74 30.84
CA ALA A 4 3.18 -8.49 29.80
C ALA A 4 3.77 -7.66 28.64
N ASP A 5 4.71 -6.77 28.96
CA ASP A 5 5.41 -5.92 28.01
C ASP A 5 6.37 -6.75 27.14
N ALA A 6 7.20 -7.60 27.77
CA ALA A 6 8.09 -8.52 27.07
C ALA A 6 7.34 -9.53 26.17
N ASN A 7 6.18 -10.02 26.60
CA ASN A 7 5.37 -10.92 25.77
C ASN A 7 4.78 -10.20 24.55
N SER A 8 4.39 -8.92 24.71
CA SER A 8 3.86 -8.11 23.61
C SER A 8 4.93 -7.73 22.57
N GLU A 9 6.18 -7.51 22.99
CA GLU A 9 7.30 -7.23 22.09
C GLU A 9 7.69 -8.47 21.27
N VAL A 10 7.72 -9.66 21.91
CA VAL A 10 8.03 -10.93 21.23
C VAL A 10 6.94 -11.29 20.21
N GLU A 11 5.66 -11.09 20.55
CA GLU A 11 4.55 -11.28 19.62
C GLU A 11 4.64 -10.32 18.43
N ASN A 12 4.97 -9.05 18.67
CA ASN A 12 5.18 -8.07 17.60
C ASN A 12 6.35 -8.46 16.69
N ASP A 13 7.47 -8.95 17.21
CA ASP A 13 8.60 -9.41 16.40
C ASP A 13 8.23 -10.63 15.54
N ALA A 14 7.49 -11.60 16.11
CA ALA A 14 7.00 -12.76 15.36
C ALA A 14 6.05 -12.36 14.22
N VAL A 15 5.13 -11.43 14.47
CA VAL A 15 4.22 -10.89 13.44
C VAL A 15 5.01 -10.15 12.35
N MET A 16 5.99 -9.33 12.75
CA MET A 16 6.85 -8.59 11.82
C MET A 16 7.67 -9.52 10.93
N LYS A 17 8.17 -10.63 11.48
CA LYS A 17 8.87 -11.67 10.73
C LYS A 17 7.96 -12.30 9.67
N ILE A 18 6.76 -12.72 10.06
CA ILE A 18 5.78 -13.31 9.13
C ILE A 18 5.41 -12.32 8.02
N LEU A 19 5.22 -11.04 8.36
CA LEU A 19 4.92 -10.00 7.38
C LEU A 19 6.07 -9.80 6.38
N ARG A 20 7.31 -9.76 6.88
CA ARG A 20 8.51 -9.63 6.04
C ARG A 20 8.67 -10.82 5.11
N ASP A 21 8.45 -12.04 5.60
CA ASP A 21 8.56 -13.25 4.79
C ASP A 21 7.51 -13.27 3.66
N LYS A 22 6.26 -12.92 3.97
CA LYS A 22 5.19 -12.79 2.96
C LYS A 22 5.52 -11.72 1.92
N PHE A 23 5.98 -10.55 2.38
CA PHE A 23 6.38 -9.46 1.49
C PHE A 23 7.51 -9.89 0.56
N ARG A 24 8.51 -10.60 1.09
CA ARG A 24 9.66 -11.10 0.32
C ARG A 24 9.23 -12.06 -0.78
N LEU A 25 8.31 -12.99 -0.49
CA LEU A 25 7.76 -13.90 -1.50
C LEU A 25 7.07 -13.15 -2.64
N SER A 26 6.26 -12.14 -2.33
CA SER A 26 5.62 -11.30 -3.36
C SER A 26 6.64 -10.50 -4.18
N ALA A 27 7.65 -9.90 -3.54
CA ALA A 27 8.69 -9.15 -4.24
C ALA A 27 9.54 -10.05 -5.16
N ILE A 28 9.86 -11.28 -4.72
CA ILE A 28 10.52 -12.29 -5.55
C ILE A 28 9.68 -12.60 -6.78
N ALA A 29 8.39 -12.93 -6.59
CA ALA A 29 7.50 -13.28 -7.68
C ALA A 29 7.37 -12.16 -8.74
N ILE A 30 7.27 -10.90 -8.30
CA ILE A 30 7.23 -9.74 -9.20
C ILE A 30 8.56 -9.62 -9.95
N THR A 31 9.69 -9.68 -9.24
CA THR A 31 11.02 -9.52 -9.84
C THR A 31 11.31 -10.60 -10.88
N GLU A 32 10.99 -11.86 -10.57
CA GLU A 32 11.18 -12.98 -11.51
C GLU A 32 10.23 -12.88 -12.70
N SER A 33 8.98 -12.46 -12.49
CA SER A 33 8.02 -12.22 -13.58
C SER A 33 8.53 -11.15 -14.54
N GLN A 34 9.02 -10.02 -14.01
CA GLN A 34 9.61 -8.94 -14.80
C GLN A 34 10.88 -9.38 -15.53
N ALA A 35 11.74 -10.17 -14.89
CA ALA A 35 12.94 -10.72 -15.52
C ALA A 35 12.59 -11.59 -16.73
N LYS A 36 11.63 -12.51 -16.56
CA LYS A 36 11.16 -13.41 -17.62
C LYS A 36 10.54 -12.63 -18.79
N GLN A 37 9.73 -11.61 -18.51
CA GLN A 37 9.15 -10.75 -19.55
C GLN A 37 10.21 -10.03 -20.39
N ASN A 38 11.35 -9.70 -19.79
CA ASN A 38 12.47 -9.06 -20.47
C ASN A 38 13.49 -10.07 -21.05
N GLY A 39 13.23 -11.38 -20.98
CA GLY A 39 14.17 -12.42 -21.45
C GLY A 39 15.46 -12.49 -20.64
N MET A 40 15.44 -12.03 -19.39
CA MET A 40 16.60 -11.95 -18.50
C MET A 40 16.49 -12.92 -17.32
N ALA A 41 17.63 -13.32 -16.78
CA ALA A 41 17.72 -13.99 -15.47
C ALA A 41 18.23 -12.99 -14.42
N VAL A 42 17.71 -13.08 -13.19
CA VAL A 42 18.12 -12.22 -12.08
C VAL A 42 18.78 -13.07 -11.00
N SER A 43 19.93 -12.62 -10.50
CA SER A 43 20.64 -13.27 -9.41
C SER A 43 19.84 -13.27 -8.11
N LYS A 44 19.91 -14.35 -7.33
CA LYS A 44 19.24 -14.48 -6.02
C LYS A 44 19.59 -13.34 -5.05
N VAL A 45 20.83 -12.84 -5.12
CA VAL A 45 21.29 -11.72 -4.30
C VAL A 45 20.53 -10.45 -4.69
N VAL A 46 20.42 -10.16 -5.98
CA VAL A 46 19.69 -9.00 -6.50
C VAL A 46 18.22 -9.06 -6.12
N VAL A 47 17.57 -10.22 -6.27
CA VAL A 47 16.15 -10.37 -5.86
C VAL A 47 15.96 -10.12 -4.37
N THR A 48 16.87 -10.62 -3.53
CA THR A 48 16.82 -10.39 -2.08
C THR A 48 17.00 -8.91 -1.76
N CYS A 49 17.96 -8.24 -2.38
CA CYS A 49 18.17 -6.80 -2.21
C CYS A 49 16.94 -5.98 -2.64
N ILE A 50 16.28 -6.34 -3.74
CA ILE A 50 15.05 -5.67 -4.20
C ILE A 50 13.94 -5.84 -3.16
N ALA A 51 13.75 -7.06 -2.63
CA ALA A 51 12.75 -7.32 -1.59
C ALA A 51 13.02 -6.51 -0.31
N ASP A 52 14.26 -6.46 0.16
CA ASP A 52 14.64 -5.70 1.35
C ASP A 52 14.48 -4.19 1.14
N LEU A 53 14.85 -3.68 -0.05
CA LEU A 53 14.70 -2.28 -0.40
C LEU A 53 13.22 -1.88 -0.48
N ALA A 54 12.39 -2.70 -1.13
CA ALA A 54 10.96 -2.45 -1.24
C ALA A 54 10.29 -2.50 0.15
N PHE A 55 10.72 -3.41 1.04
CA PHE A 55 10.21 -3.47 2.41
C PHE A 55 10.60 -2.22 3.21
N LYS A 56 11.84 -1.74 3.11
CA LYS A 56 12.25 -0.46 3.74
C LYS A 56 11.49 0.74 3.17
N TYR A 57 11.15 0.68 1.88
CA TYR A 57 10.40 1.75 1.23
C TYR A 57 8.96 1.86 1.77
N THR A 58 8.32 0.75 2.15
CA THR A 58 6.95 0.80 2.71
C THR A 58 6.86 1.64 3.98
N GLU A 59 7.90 1.64 4.82
CA GLU A 59 7.94 2.45 6.03
C GLU A 59 7.92 3.96 5.70
N ARG A 60 8.73 4.38 4.72
CA ARG A 60 8.75 5.78 4.26
C ARG A 60 7.41 6.16 3.63
N LEU A 61 6.88 5.29 2.76
CA LEU A 61 5.60 5.49 2.12
C LEU A 61 4.47 5.64 3.15
N ALA A 62 4.44 4.82 4.20
CA ALA A 62 3.43 4.89 5.25
C ALA A 62 3.49 6.22 6.02
N LYS A 63 4.70 6.73 6.32
CA LYS A 63 4.90 8.04 6.96
C LYS A 63 4.40 9.17 6.07
N ASP A 64 4.74 9.14 4.79
CA ASP A 64 4.31 10.16 3.83
C ASP A 64 2.77 10.16 3.70
N LEU A 65 2.15 8.98 3.54
CA LEU A 65 0.69 8.84 3.48
C LEU A 65 0.00 9.39 4.74
N HIS A 66 0.55 9.11 5.92
CA HIS A 66 0.03 9.64 7.18
C HIS A 66 0.12 11.17 7.22
N LEU A 67 1.26 11.73 6.85
CA LEU A 67 1.48 13.18 6.81
C LEU A 67 0.57 13.88 5.80
N PHE A 68 0.32 13.28 4.64
CA PHE A 68 -0.60 13.85 3.64
C PHE A 68 -2.04 13.85 4.12
N ALA A 69 -2.50 12.76 4.74
CA ALA A 69 -3.83 12.72 5.34
C ALA A 69 -3.95 13.76 6.47
N GLN A 70 -2.93 13.86 7.34
CA GLN A 70 -2.90 14.82 8.44
C GLN A 70 -2.88 16.27 7.94
N HIS A 71 -2.11 16.59 6.89
CA HIS A 71 -2.07 17.91 6.27
C HIS A 71 -3.45 18.36 5.78
N ALA A 72 -4.24 17.41 5.27
CA ALA A 72 -5.63 17.65 4.87
C ALA A 72 -6.65 17.53 6.03
N SER A 73 -6.19 17.55 7.29
CA SER A 73 -7.02 17.39 8.49
C SER A 73 -7.86 16.09 8.54
N ARG A 74 -7.37 15.01 7.91
CA ARG A 74 -8.02 13.70 7.87
C ARG A 74 -7.29 12.68 8.75
N LYS A 75 -8.04 11.77 9.36
CA LYS A 75 -7.52 10.62 10.11
C LYS A 75 -7.37 9.34 9.28
N SER A 76 -7.90 9.36 8.05
CA SER A 76 -7.88 8.21 7.13
C SER A 76 -7.27 8.62 5.79
N VAL A 77 -6.42 7.74 5.28
CA VAL A 77 -5.74 7.87 4.00
C VAL A 77 -6.72 7.60 2.86
N ASN A 78 -6.66 8.41 1.79
CA ASN A 78 -7.47 8.27 0.59
C ASN A 78 -6.60 8.16 -0.67
N MET A 79 -7.26 8.09 -1.84
CA MET A 79 -6.55 7.96 -3.12
C MET A 79 -5.71 9.18 -3.49
N GLU A 80 -6.09 10.39 -3.06
CA GLU A 80 -5.31 11.59 -3.36
C GLU A 80 -3.97 11.59 -2.61
N ASP A 81 -3.93 11.04 -1.39
CA ASP A 81 -2.68 10.85 -0.65
C ASP A 81 -1.73 9.89 -1.38
N VAL A 82 -2.27 8.79 -1.92
CA VAL A 82 -1.50 7.80 -2.69
C VAL A 82 -0.97 8.39 -3.99
N ILE A 83 -1.78 9.18 -4.70
CA ILE A 83 -1.36 9.87 -5.92
C ILE A 83 -0.26 10.90 -5.59
N LEU A 84 -0.38 11.61 -4.46
CA LEU A 84 0.61 12.59 -4.03
C LEU A 84 1.97 11.95 -3.70
N CYS A 85 2.02 10.70 -3.22
CA CYS A 85 3.29 9.97 -3.08
C CYS A 85 4.05 9.84 -4.42
N GLY A 86 3.34 9.83 -5.56
CA GLY A 86 3.91 9.77 -6.90
C GLY A 86 4.32 11.13 -7.49
N HIS A 87 4.14 12.26 -6.80
CA HIS A 87 4.26 13.60 -7.41
C HIS A 87 5.60 13.92 -8.07
N ARG A 88 6.71 13.30 -7.60
CA ARG A 88 8.05 13.50 -8.16
C ARG A 88 8.23 12.87 -9.54
N ASN A 89 7.32 12.00 -9.95
CA ASN A 89 7.32 11.33 -11.24
C ASN A 89 5.95 11.51 -11.89
N GLU A 90 5.87 12.46 -12.84
CA GLU A 90 4.62 12.82 -13.51
C GLU A 90 3.96 11.62 -14.20
N HIS A 91 4.76 10.76 -14.86
CA HIS A 91 4.26 9.54 -15.49
C HIS A 91 3.63 8.59 -14.47
N LEU A 92 4.28 8.36 -13.33
CA LEU A 92 3.74 7.52 -12.25
C LEU A 92 2.47 8.13 -11.65
N SER A 93 2.46 9.44 -11.38
CA SER A 93 1.29 10.17 -10.88
C SER A 93 0.11 10.04 -11.85
N GLY A 94 0.36 10.14 -13.16
CA GLY A 94 -0.63 9.90 -14.21
C GLY A 94 -1.21 8.49 -14.18
N LEU A 95 -0.35 7.46 -14.10
CA LEU A 95 -0.78 6.05 -14.01
C LEU A 95 -1.64 5.79 -12.76
N LEU A 96 -1.24 6.33 -11.60
CA LEU A 96 -1.99 6.19 -10.36
C LEU A 96 -3.37 6.86 -10.45
N ARG A 97 -3.45 8.02 -11.12
CA ARG A 97 -4.71 8.74 -11.32
C ARG A 97 -5.66 7.97 -12.23
N THR A 98 -5.16 7.43 -13.34
CA THR A 98 -5.93 6.54 -14.22
C THR A 98 -6.44 5.32 -13.47
N PHE A 99 -5.57 4.65 -12.70
CA PHE A 99 -5.95 3.50 -11.90
C PHE A 99 -7.02 3.84 -10.84
N SER A 100 -6.92 5.00 -10.19
CA SER A 100 -7.93 5.49 -9.25
C SER A 100 -9.30 5.67 -9.91
N ASN A 101 -9.34 6.22 -11.12
CA ASN A 101 -10.57 6.41 -11.89
C ASN A 101 -11.20 5.07 -12.30
N ASP A 102 -10.39 4.11 -12.73
CA ASP A 102 -10.86 2.76 -13.08
C ASP A 102 -11.48 2.03 -11.89
N LEU A 103 -10.92 2.19 -10.68
CA LEU A 103 -11.50 1.63 -9.46
C LEU A 103 -12.86 2.25 -9.14
N LYS A 104 -13.00 3.57 -9.28
CA LYS A 104 -14.28 4.27 -9.07
C LYS A 104 -15.34 3.83 -10.07
N ALA A 105 -14.94 3.58 -11.33
CA ALA A 105 -15.85 3.08 -12.37
C ALA A 105 -16.34 1.64 -12.10
N LYS A 106 -15.47 0.80 -11.51
CA LYS A 106 -15.77 -0.61 -11.21
C LYS A 106 -16.56 -0.81 -9.91
N ASP A 107 -16.64 0.20 -9.04
CA ASP A 107 -17.38 0.14 -7.76
C ASP A 107 -18.59 1.10 -7.70
N PRO A 108 -19.62 0.92 -8.56
CA PRO A 108 -20.80 1.80 -8.60
C PRO A 108 -21.78 1.62 -7.41
N GLN A 109 -21.49 0.73 -6.46
CA GLN A 109 -22.47 0.30 -5.44
C GLN A 109 -22.43 1.13 -4.14
N SER A 110 -21.34 1.83 -3.84
CA SER A 110 -21.21 2.66 -2.63
C SER A 110 -21.99 3.99 -2.72
N GLU A 111 -22.00 4.62 -3.89
CA GLU A 111 -22.75 5.86 -4.19
C GLU A 111 -24.29 5.65 -4.14
N ARG A 112 -24.77 4.49 -4.64
CA ARG A 112 -26.21 4.17 -4.67
C ARG A 112 -26.82 3.96 -3.28
N LYS A 113 -26.04 3.55 -2.28
CA LYS A 113 -26.53 3.38 -0.90
C LYS A 113 -26.71 4.72 -0.20
N ARG A 114 -25.76 5.65 -0.34
CA ARG A 114 -25.87 7.00 0.27
C ARG A 114 -27.04 7.81 -0.28
N LYS A 115 -27.36 7.69 -1.58
CA LYS A 115 -28.52 8.38 -2.17
C LYS A 115 -29.88 7.77 -1.80
N LYS A 116 -29.92 6.49 -1.37
CA LYS A 116 -31.15 5.83 -0.88
C LYS A 116 -31.44 6.15 0.59
N GLU A 117 -30.41 6.33 1.43
CA GLU A 117 -30.59 6.72 2.83
C GLU A 117 -31.03 8.18 2.99
N ALA A 118 -30.50 9.10 2.17
CA ALA A 118 -30.96 10.50 2.16
C ALA A 118 -32.44 10.66 1.76
N LYS A 119 -33.01 9.74 0.98
CA LYS A 119 -34.45 9.74 0.61
C LYS A 119 -35.37 9.09 1.65
N LYS A 120 -34.84 8.42 2.68
CA LYS A 120 -35.63 7.79 3.74
C LYS A 120 -35.79 8.65 4.99
N ILE A 121 -34.99 9.70 5.15
CA ILE A 121 -35.03 10.60 6.31
C ILE A 121 -36.10 11.71 6.13
N ASP A 122 -36.62 11.88 4.92
CA ASP A 122 -37.60 12.93 4.57
C ASP A 122 -39.03 12.37 4.40
N LYS A 123 -39.38 11.30 5.12
CA LYS A 123 -40.73 10.70 5.09
C LYS A 123 -41.22 10.26 6.45
#